data_AF-A0A3D3SY52-F1
#
_entry.id   AF-A0A3D3SY52-F1
#
_cell.length_a   1.000
_cell.length_b   1.000
_cell.length_c   1.000
_cell.angle_alpha   90.00
_cell.angle_beta   90.00
_cell.angle_gamma   90.00
#
_symmetry.space_group_name_H-M   'P 1'
#
loop_
_entity.id
_entity.type
_entity.pdbx_description
1 polymer ?
#
loop_
_entity_poly.entity_id
_entity_poly.type
_entity_poly.pdbx_seq_one_letter_code
_entity_poly.pdbx_strand_id
1 'polypeptide(L)'
;DGMMQGVNVEATVAMARAASIPVIASGGITDMADIRRLLDVAGEGILGAITGRAIYEGTLDVAEAQRVCDQALVDQGLGSGSNPDLL
;
A
#
# COMPACT_ATOMS: atom_id res chain seq x y z
N ASP A 1 0.16 -10.02 -10.11
CA ASP A 1 0.97 -10.72 -11.11
C ASP A 1 2.44 -10.44 -10.84
N GLY A 2 3.27 -11.48 -10.78
CA GLY A 2 4.68 -11.41 -10.38
C GLY A 2 5.58 -10.91 -11.51
N MET A 3 5.23 -9.81 -12.16
CA MET A 3 5.94 -9.33 -13.36
C MET A 3 6.92 -8.17 -13.08
N MET A 4 7.08 -7.70 -11.83
CA MET A 4 7.93 -6.53 -11.46
C MET A 4 7.67 -5.28 -12.34
N GLN A 5 6.45 -5.08 -12.84
CA GLN A 5 6.16 -3.95 -13.74
C GLN A 5 5.72 -2.68 -13.00
N GLY A 6 5.94 -2.62 -11.68
CA GLY A 6 5.35 -1.58 -10.83
C GLY A 6 3.86 -1.83 -10.61
N VAL A 7 3.32 -1.14 -9.61
CA VAL A 7 1.90 -1.24 -9.29
C VAL A 7 1.07 -0.45 -10.30
N ASN A 8 0.00 -1.05 -10.82
CA ASN A 8 -0.95 -0.32 -11.68
C ASN A 8 -1.90 0.49 -10.81
N VAL A 9 -1.45 1.67 -10.39
CA VAL A 9 -2.20 2.59 -9.54
C VAL A 9 -3.54 2.96 -10.17
N GLU A 10 -3.54 3.30 -11.46
CA GLU A 10 -4.74 3.75 -12.17
C GLU A 10 -5.83 2.67 -12.20
N ALA A 11 -5.47 1.43 -12.51
CA ALA A 11 -6.41 0.32 -12.50
C ALA A 11 -6.91 0.01 -11.08
N THR A 12 -6.04 0.12 -10.08
CA THR A 12 -6.40 -0.10 -8.67
C THR A 12 -7.39 0.95 -8.18
N VAL A 13 -7.17 2.23 -8.51
CA VAL A 13 -8.10 3.33 -8.19
C VAL A 13 -9.41 3.16 -8.93
N ALA A 14 -9.39 2.82 -10.22
CA ALA A 14 -10.61 2.58 -10.98
C ALA A 14 -11.46 1.46 -10.37
N MET A 15 -10.81 0.38 -9.90
CA MET A 15 -11.46 -0.71 -9.19
C MET A 15 -12.01 -0.26 -7.84
N ALA A 16 -11.22 0.47 -7.05
CA ALA A 16 -11.62 0.95 -5.73
C ALA A 16 -12.83 1.89 -5.81
N ARG A 17 -12.85 2.81 -6.77
CA ARG A 17 -13.98 3.72 -7.02
C ARG A 17 -15.24 3.01 -7.51
N ALA A 18 -15.09 1.91 -8.27
CA ALA A 18 -16.21 1.13 -8.77
C ALA A 18 -16.77 0.14 -7.72
N ALA A 19 -15.96 -0.24 -6.74
CA ALA A 19 -16.33 -1.16 -5.68
C ALA A 19 -17.00 -0.43 -4.50
N SER A 20 -17.97 -1.09 -3.87
CA SER A 20 -18.54 -0.63 -2.59
C SER A 20 -17.71 -1.07 -1.37
N ILE A 21 -16.58 -1.75 -1.60
CA ILE A 21 -15.72 -2.30 -0.56
C ILE A 21 -14.28 -1.83 -0.78
N PRO A 22 -13.48 -1.70 0.29
CA PRO A 22 -12.07 -1.34 0.17
C PRO A 22 -11.28 -2.38 -0.64
N VAL A 23 -10.31 -1.91 -1.42
CA VAL A 23 -9.48 -2.72 -2.32
C VAL A 23 -8.07 -2.87 -1.79
N ILE A 24 -7.47 -4.04 -1.98
CA ILE A 24 -6.06 -4.31 -1.67
C ILE A 24 -5.29 -4.47 -2.99
N ALA A 25 -4.21 -3.72 -3.18
CA ALA A 25 -3.33 -3.82 -4.33
C ALA A 25 -2.45 -5.09 -4.21
N SER A 26 -2.78 -6.18 -4.92
CA SER A 26 -2.12 -7.47 -4.69
C SER A 26 -0.94 -7.82 -5.60
N GLY A 27 -0.45 -6.88 -6.43
CA GLY A 27 0.67 -7.19 -7.31
C GLY A 27 1.35 -5.99 -7.94
N GLY A 28 2.61 -6.20 -8.34
CA GLY A 28 3.43 -5.20 -8.98
C GLY A 28 4.22 -4.31 -8.02
N ILE A 29 4.12 -4.48 -6.70
CA ILE A 29 4.95 -3.71 -5.76
C ILE A 29 6.41 -4.16 -5.89
N THR A 30 7.27 -3.25 -6.30
CA THR A 30 8.70 -3.50 -6.56
C THR A 30 9.62 -2.76 -5.60
N ASP A 31 9.27 -1.55 -5.19
CA ASP A 31 10.11 -0.70 -4.36
C ASP A 31 9.30 0.29 -3.51
N MET A 32 10.01 1.16 -2.77
CA MET A 32 9.40 2.21 -1.94
C MET A 32 8.68 3.30 -2.77
N ALA A 33 8.98 3.44 -4.06
CA ALA A 33 8.26 4.39 -4.92
C ALA A 33 6.85 3.89 -5.19
N ASP A 34 6.65 2.59 -5.41
CA ASP A 34 5.32 2.00 -5.53
C ASP A 34 4.48 2.22 -4.26
N ILE A 35 5.09 2.08 -3.06
CA ILE A 35 4.41 2.36 -1.78
C ILE A 35 3.92 3.81 -1.71
N ARG A 36 4.79 4.78 -2.02
CA ARG A 36 4.42 6.20 -2.01
C ARG A 36 3.29 6.50 -2.98
N ARG A 37 3.35 5.96 -4.21
CA ARG A 37 2.30 6.14 -5.22
C ARG A 37 0.95 5.58 -4.77
N LEU A 38 0.94 4.48 -4.01
CA LEU A 38 -0.29 3.95 -3.42
C LEU A 38 -0.81 4.81 -2.27
N LEU A 39 0.08 5.36 -1.44
CA LEU A 39 -0.32 6.27 -0.36
C LEU A 39 -0.95 7.55 -0.90
N ASP A 40 -0.44 8.10 -2.00
CA ASP A 40 -1.00 9.29 -2.67
C ASP A 40 -2.47 9.11 -3.09
N VAL A 41 -2.91 7.86 -3.29
CA VAL A 41 -4.27 7.51 -3.70
C VAL A 41 -5.02 6.66 -2.68
N ALA A 42 -4.50 6.50 -1.45
CA ALA A 42 -5.11 5.64 -0.44
C ALA A 42 -6.56 6.04 -0.12
N GLY A 43 -6.84 7.36 -0.13
CA GLY A 43 -8.18 7.92 0.09
C GLY A 43 -9.22 7.54 -0.98
N GLU A 44 -8.83 6.94 -2.09
CA GLU A 44 -9.72 6.47 -3.16
C GLU A 44 -10.37 5.10 -2.87
N GLY A 45 -10.22 4.59 -1.64
CA GLY A 45 -10.74 3.29 -1.22
C GLY A 45 -9.71 2.16 -1.27
N ILE A 46 -8.41 2.50 -1.32
CA ILE A 46 -7.32 1.51 -1.27
C ILE A 46 -6.92 1.30 0.19
N LEU A 47 -7.12 0.08 0.69
CA LEU A 47 -6.88 -0.29 2.08
C LEU A 47 -5.43 -0.68 2.35
N GLY A 48 -4.74 -1.21 1.33
CA GLY A 48 -3.37 -1.69 1.52
C GLY A 48 -2.82 -2.37 0.27
N ALA A 49 -1.66 -3.00 0.44
CA ALA A 49 -0.94 -3.68 -0.63
C ALA A 49 -0.37 -5.02 -0.16
N ILE A 50 -0.27 -5.98 -1.08
CA ILE A 50 0.42 -7.25 -0.87
C ILE A 50 1.67 -7.24 -1.74
N THR A 51 2.81 -7.48 -1.12
CA THR A 51 4.11 -7.59 -1.78
C THR A 51 4.76 -8.93 -1.45
N GLY A 52 5.53 -9.46 -2.38
CA GLY A 52 6.15 -10.78 -2.28
C GLY A 52 7.59 -10.74 -2.74
N ARG A 53 7.83 -10.95 -4.05
CA ARG A 53 9.17 -11.07 -4.62
C ARG A 53 10.10 -9.90 -4.28
N ALA A 54 9.60 -8.67 -4.20
CA ALA A 54 10.40 -7.49 -3.84
C ALA A 54 11.07 -7.60 -2.45
N ILE A 55 10.44 -8.32 -1.51
CA ILE A 55 11.03 -8.60 -0.19
C ILE A 55 12.24 -9.53 -0.35
N TYR A 56 12.09 -10.59 -1.15
CA TYR A 56 13.14 -11.58 -1.36
C TYR A 56 14.31 -11.05 -2.21
N GLU A 57 14.02 -10.15 -3.16
CA GLU A 57 15.04 -9.48 -3.99
C GLU A 57 15.68 -8.28 -3.28
N GLY A 58 15.18 -7.89 -2.09
CA GLY A 58 15.71 -6.78 -1.31
C GLY A 58 15.45 -5.40 -1.92
N THR A 59 14.57 -5.31 -2.92
CA THR A 59 14.20 -4.04 -3.58
C THR A 59 13.20 -3.24 -2.75
N LEU A 60 12.55 -3.89 -1.78
CA LEU A 60 11.64 -3.26 -0.83
C LEU A 60 12.00 -3.66 0.61
N ASP A 61 12.33 -2.66 1.44
CA ASP A 61 12.46 -2.84 2.88
C ASP A 61 11.06 -2.77 3.52
N VAL A 62 10.59 -3.90 4.06
CA VAL A 62 9.28 -4.03 4.71
C VAL A 62 9.17 -3.15 5.95
N ALA A 63 10.25 -3.05 6.74
CA ALA A 63 10.24 -2.25 7.96
C ALA A 63 10.20 -0.75 7.63
N GLU A 64 10.89 -0.32 6.56
CA GLU A 64 10.76 1.05 6.05
C GLU A 64 9.36 1.32 5.49
N ALA A 65 8.83 0.43 4.66
CA ALA A 65 7.49 0.53 4.09
C ALA A 65 6.43 0.68 5.19
N GLN A 66 6.48 -0.17 6.23
CA GLN A 66 5.56 -0.10 7.35
C GLN A 66 5.63 1.26 8.07
N ARG A 67 6.85 1.74 8.41
CA ARG A 67 7.02 3.04 9.06
C ARG A 67 6.44 4.19 8.24
N VAL A 68 6.64 4.17 6.92
CA VAL A 68 6.09 5.19 6.01
C VAL A 68 4.56 5.14 5.99
N CYS A 69 3.97 3.94 5.93
CA CYS A 69 2.52 3.78 6.01
C CYS A 69 1.95 4.27 7.34
N ASP A 70 2.59 3.93 8.46
CA ASP A 70 2.17 4.36 9.80
C ASP A 70 2.21 5.89 9.94
N GLN A 71 3.30 6.51 9.47
CA GLN A 71 3.43 7.97 9.49
C GLN A 71 2.36 8.64 8.62
N ALA A 72 2.08 8.10 7.43
CA ALA A 72 1.04 8.64 6.56
C ALA A 72 -0.37 8.57 7.18
N LEU A 73 -0.65 7.56 8.00
CA LEU A 73 -1.90 7.46 8.76
C LEU A 73 -1.99 8.51 9.88
N VAL A 74 -0.88 8.78 10.56
CA VAL A 74 -0.79 9.85 11.57
C VAL A 74 -1.01 11.21 10.94
N ASP A 75 -0.34 11.48 9.81
CA ASP A 75 -0.42 12.77 9.10
C ASP A 75 -1.84 13.03 8.55
N GLN A 76 -2.58 11.98 8.21
CA GLN A 76 -3.98 12.05 7.79
C GLN A 76 -4.98 12.15 8.97
N GLY A 77 -4.50 12.22 10.22
CA GLY A 77 -5.35 12.38 11.40
C GLY A 77 -6.12 11.12 11.80
N LEU A 78 -5.78 9.96 11.23
CA LEU A 78 -6.43 8.67 11.51
C LEU A 78 -5.72 7.88 12.64
N GLY A 79 -4.55 8.36 13.10
CA GLY A 79 -3.65 7.67 14.02
C GLY A 79 -3.73 8.03 15.52
N SER A 80 -4.84 8.58 16.03
CA SER A 80 -5.00 8.84 17.48
C SER A 80 -5.78 7.74 18.20
N GLY A 81 -5.36 6.49 18.00
CA GLY A 81 -5.87 5.34 18.75
C GLY A 81 -4.77 4.31 18.84
N SER A 82 -4.16 4.19 20.02
CA SER A 82 -3.32 3.05 20.38
C SER A 82 -4.12 1.76 20.17
N ASN A 83 -3.89 1.09 19.04
CA ASN A 83 -4.42 -0.23 18.76
C ASN A 83 -3.31 -1.27 18.97
N PRO A 84 -3.25 -1.94 20.13
CA PRO A 84 -2.25 -2.96 20.42
C PRO A 84 -2.49 -4.29 19.68
N ASP A 85 -3.54 -4.42 18.85
CA ASP A 85 -4.01 -5.71 18.32
C ASP A 85 -3.64 -5.98 16.84
N LEU A 86 -2.72 -5.24 16.24
CA LEU A 86 -2.10 -5.64 14.97
C LEU A 86 -0.82 -6.45 15.24
N LEU A 87 -1.01 -7.76 15.45
CA LEU A 87 -0.02 -8.82 15.31
C LEU A 87 -0.06 -9.38 13.88
#